data_AF-A0A6L7MM37-F1
#
_entry.id   AF-A0A6L7MM37-F1
#
_cell.length_a   1.000
_cell.length_b   1.000
_cell.length_c   1.000
_cell.angle_alpha   90.00
_cell.angle_beta   90.00
_cell.angle_gamma   90.00
#
_symmetry.space_group_name_H-M   'P 1'
#
loop_
_entity.id
_entity.type
_entity.pdbx_description
1 polymer ?
#
loop_
_entity_poly.entity_id
_entity_poly.type
_entity_poly.pdbx_seq_one_letter_code
_entity_poly.pdbx_strand_id
1 'polypeptide(L)'
;MWSLMGDVSKGPPGTYYYRQSGTLSYFWHTIDQVLLRPALVECFDPERMTVLTDVEHDSLLRDNGRPDTINASDHLPIFFRLELPPED
;
A
#
# COMPACT_ATOMS: atom_id res chain seq x y z
N MET A 1 -4.29 2.22 -10.48
CA MET A 1 -5.15 1.22 -9.81
C MET A 1 -4.69 -0.19 -10.10
N TRP A 2 -4.64 -0.60 -11.37
CA TRP A 2 -4.06 -1.89 -11.77
C TRP A 2 -2.54 -1.97 -11.63
N SER A 3 -1.85 -0.83 -11.58
CA SER A 3 -0.40 -0.80 -11.44
C SER A 3 0.05 -1.46 -10.13
N LEU A 4 -0.43 -0.98 -8.98
CA LEU A 4 -0.15 -1.63 -7.68
C LEU A 4 -0.76 -3.03 -7.49
N MET A 5 -1.54 -3.53 -8.45
CA MET A 5 -2.08 -4.90 -8.43
C MET A 5 -1.13 -5.87 -9.15
N GLY A 6 0.17 -5.75 -8.91
CA GLY A 6 1.19 -6.68 -9.40
C GLY A 6 2.03 -6.22 -10.59
N ASP A 7 1.97 -4.95 -11.00
CA ASP A 7 2.97 -4.38 -11.91
C ASP A 7 4.23 -3.96 -11.14
N VAL A 8 5.23 -4.85 -11.03
CA VAL A 8 6.59 -4.52 -10.52
C VAL A 8 6.66 -3.76 -9.17
N SER A 9 5.58 -3.69 -8.40
CA SER A 9 5.48 -2.90 -7.17
C SER A 9 6.33 -3.51 -6.09
N LYS A 10 7.28 -2.74 -5.55
CA LYS A 10 8.11 -3.17 -4.43
C LYS A 10 7.24 -3.38 -3.19
N GLY A 11 7.52 -4.44 -2.44
CA GLY A 11 6.80 -4.75 -1.20
C GLY A 11 5.78 -5.90 -1.35
N PRO A 12 4.82 -6.01 -0.42
CA PRO A 12 3.85 -7.10 -0.41
C PRO A 12 2.84 -6.98 -1.57
N PRO A 13 2.22 -8.10 -2.00
CA PRO A 13 1.28 -8.12 -3.13
C PRO A 13 -0.04 -7.37 -2.91
N GLY A 14 -0.24 -6.79 -1.72
CA GLY A 14 -1.43 -6.05 -1.33
C GLY A 14 -1.24 -5.37 0.03
N THR A 15 -2.26 -4.69 0.50
CA THR A 15 -2.26 -3.96 1.78
C THR A 15 -2.81 -4.81 2.92
N TYR A 16 -3.64 -5.81 2.62
CA TYR A 16 -4.35 -6.61 3.62
C TYR A 16 -4.04 -8.10 3.48
N TYR A 17 -3.67 -8.76 4.58
CA TYR A 17 -3.46 -10.21 4.62
C TYR A 17 -4.63 -10.91 5.32
N TYR A 18 -5.39 -11.69 4.55
CA TYR A 18 -6.53 -12.46 5.04
C TYR A 18 -6.37 -13.94 4.73
N ARG A 19 -6.30 -14.76 5.79
CA ARG A 19 -6.26 -16.22 5.66
C ARG A 19 -7.64 -16.80 5.85
N GLN A 20 -8.21 -17.35 4.77
CA GLN A 20 -9.46 -18.12 4.81
C GLN A 20 -9.22 -19.58 4.45
N SER A 21 -9.92 -20.50 5.12
CA SER A 21 -9.97 -21.92 4.74
C SER A 21 -10.98 -22.12 3.60
N GLY A 22 -10.58 -21.79 2.38
CA GLY A 22 -11.36 -22.05 1.16
C GLY A 22 -10.50 -22.75 0.11
N THR A 23 -11.14 -23.35 -0.90
CA THR A 23 -10.44 -24.00 -2.03
C THR A 23 -9.54 -23.03 -2.80
N LEU A 24 -9.84 -21.73 -2.73
CA LEU A 24 -9.05 -20.65 -3.29
C LEU A 24 -8.86 -19.56 -2.22
N SER A 25 -7.61 -19.22 -1.91
CA SER A 25 -7.25 -18.15 -0.99
C SER A 25 -6.01 -17.44 -1.53
N TYR A 26 -6.17 -16.19 -1.95
CA TYR A 26 -5.06 -15.36 -2.46
C TYR A 26 -4.19 -14.76 -1.36
N PHE A 27 -4.68 -14.80 -0.12
CA PHE A 27 -4.07 -14.26 1.09
C PHE A 27 -3.91 -12.74 1.09
N TRP A 28 -3.24 -12.17 0.10
CA TRP A 28 -3.06 -10.72 -0.03
C TRP A 28 -4.17 -10.10 -0.87
N HIS A 29 -4.67 -8.96 -0.39
CA HIS A 29 -5.73 -8.19 -1.04
C HIS A 29 -5.35 -6.70 -1.09
N THR A 30 -5.73 -6.04 -2.19
CA THR A 30 -5.58 -4.58 -2.38
C THR A 30 -6.95 -3.93 -2.34
N ILE A 31 -7.47 -3.72 -1.13
CA ILE A 31 -8.80 -3.14 -0.91
C ILE A 31 -8.68 -1.62 -0.75
N ASP A 32 -7.57 -1.16 -0.18
CA ASP A 32 -7.29 0.25 0.06
C ASP A 32 -6.92 0.98 -1.23
N GLN A 33 -7.46 2.18 -1.43
CA GLN A 33 -7.32 2.94 -2.66
C GLN A 33 -7.21 4.44 -2.39
N VAL A 34 -6.38 5.11 -3.19
CA VAL A 34 -6.30 6.57 -3.29
C VAL A 34 -6.86 6.99 -4.65
N LEU A 35 -7.89 7.81 -4.65
CA LEU A 35 -8.50 8.35 -5.86
C LEU A 35 -8.14 9.83 -5.99
N LEU A 36 -7.41 10.17 -7.05
CA LEU A 36 -7.03 11.54 -7.35
C LEU A 36 -8.01 12.18 -8.32
N ARG A 37 -8.31 13.47 -8.13
CA ARG A 37 -9.00 14.24 -9.16
C ARG A 37 -8.11 14.31 -10.40
N PRO A 38 -8.68 14.27 -11.63
CA PRO A 38 -7.89 14.37 -12.85
C PRO A 38 -6.96 15.58 -12.90
N ALA A 39 -7.38 16.73 -12.34
CA ALA A 39 -6.56 17.94 -12.26
C ALA A 39 -5.28 17.80 -11.41
N LEU A 40 -5.17 16.75 -10.59
CA LEU A 40 -4.01 16.48 -9.74
C LEU A 40 -3.07 15.42 -10.34
N VAL A 41 -3.38 14.88 -11.53
CA VAL A 41 -2.58 13.79 -12.12
C VAL A 41 -1.17 14.25 -12.47
N GLU A 42 -1.02 15.48 -12.94
CA GLU A 42 0.28 16.08 -13.26
C GLU A 42 1.13 16.36 -12.02
N CYS A 43 0.51 16.42 -10.83
CA CYS A 43 1.19 16.59 -9.55
C CYS A 43 1.60 15.24 -8.93
N PHE A 44 1.20 14.12 -9.52
CA PHE A 44 1.39 12.79 -8.95
C PHE A 44 2.58 12.07 -9.60
N ASP A 45 3.53 11.65 -8.76
CA ASP A 45 4.66 10.82 -9.17
C ASP A 45 4.36 9.34 -8.81
N PRO A 46 4.02 8.49 -9.79
CA PRO A 46 3.71 7.09 -9.53
C PRO A 46 4.89 6.28 -9.00
N GLU A 47 6.14 6.70 -9.25
CA GLU A 47 7.33 5.99 -8.75
C GLU A 47 7.54 6.19 -7.24
N ARG A 48 6.91 7.22 -6.67
CA ARG A 48 6.94 7.52 -5.22
C ARG A 48 5.77 6.94 -4.45
N MET A 49 4.88 6.21 -5.12
CA MET A 49 3.80 5.50 -4.47
C MET A 49 4.28 4.12 -4.00
N THR A 50 4.04 3.80 -2.73
CA THR A 50 4.48 2.54 -2.13
C THR A 50 3.51 2.06 -1.06
N VAL A 51 3.50 0.76 -0.81
CA VAL A 51 2.90 0.18 0.40
C VAL A 51 4.01 0.10 1.43
N LEU A 52 3.87 0.79 2.57
CA LEU A 52 4.93 0.79 3.58
C LEU A 52 4.90 -0.51 4.40
N THR A 53 6.08 -1.07 4.64
CA THR A 53 6.30 -2.21 5.52
C THR A 53 7.00 -1.83 6.82
N ASP A 54 7.44 -0.59 6.92
CA ASP A 54 8.26 -0.06 8.00
C ASP A 54 8.17 1.48 8.01
N VAL A 55 8.43 2.06 9.17
CA VAL A 55 8.58 3.49 9.38
C VAL A 55 9.87 3.70 10.17
N GLU A 56 10.85 4.36 9.56
CA GLU A 56 12.21 4.51 10.11
C GLU A 56 12.87 3.18 10.49
N HIS A 57 12.78 2.78 11.76
CA HIS A 57 13.36 1.55 12.30
C HIS A 57 12.31 0.56 12.82
N ASP A 58 11.03 0.95 12.79
CA ASP A 58 9.92 0.14 13.27
C ASP A 58 9.23 -0.60 12.11
N SER A 59 9.23 -1.94 12.17
CA SER A 59 8.53 -2.77 11.20
C SER A 59 7.03 -2.74 11.44
N LEU A 60 6.25 -2.56 10.36
CA LEU A 60 4.79 -2.76 10.35
C LEU A 60 4.41 -4.23 10.12
N LEU A 61 5.40 -5.09 9.89
CA LEU A 61 5.26 -6.53 9.73
C LEU A 61 5.77 -7.29 10.94
N ARG A 62 5.15 -8.43 11.22
CA ARG A 62 5.71 -9.47 12.10
C ARG A 62 6.81 -10.24 11.40
N ASP A 63 7.56 -11.03 12.17
CA ASP A 63 8.63 -11.92 11.68
C ASP A 63 8.19 -12.89 10.56
N ASN A 64 6.88 -13.18 10.45
CA ASN A 64 6.32 -14.02 9.39
C ASN A 64 5.95 -13.25 8.10
N GLY A 65 6.33 -11.98 8.00
CA GLY A 65 6.09 -11.12 6.84
C GLY A 65 4.64 -10.66 6.68
N ARG A 66 3.81 -10.74 7.73
CA ARG A 66 2.40 -10.32 7.72
C ARG A 66 2.20 -9.03 8.52
N PRO A 67 1.13 -8.25 8.26
CA PRO A 67 0.83 -7.05 9.02
C PRO A 67 0.80 -7.33 10.52
N ASP A 68 1.46 -6.49 11.30
CA ASP A 68 1.44 -6.60 12.75
C ASP A 68 0.13 -6.06 13.34
N THR A 69 -0.87 -6.92 13.38
CA THR A 69 -2.20 -6.58 13.94
C THR A 69 -2.21 -6.38 15.46
N ILE A 70 -1.09 -6.60 16.18
CA ILE A 70 -1.02 -6.41 17.64
C ILE A 70 -0.55 -4.98 17.94
N ASN A 71 0.53 -4.55 17.30
CA ASN A 71 1.17 -3.26 17.57
C ASN A 71 0.84 -2.18 16.53
N ALA A 72 0.32 -2.56 15.36
CA ALA A 72 -0.03 -1.67 14.26
C ALA A 72 -1.45 -1.95 13.75
N SER A 73 -1.60 -2.31 12.48
CA SER A 73 -2.89 -2.57 11.82
C SER A 73 -2.83 -3.89 11.04
N ASP A 74 -4.00 -4.44 10.74
CA ASP A 74 -4.18 -5.53 9.79
C ASP A 74 -4.07 -5.08 8.32
N HIS A 75 -4.10 -3.77 8.08
CA HIS A 75 -3.82 -3.14 6.79
C HIS A 75 -2.47 -2.40 6.80
N LEU A 76 -1.72 -2.50 5.71
CA LEU A 76 -0.53 -1.71 5.46
C LEU A 76 -0.89 -0.37 4.81
N PRO A 77 -0.25 0.74 5.19
CA PRO A 77 -0.57 2.04 4.67
C PRO A 77 -0.02 2.22 3.24
N ILE A 78 -0.82 2.89 2.41
CA ILE A 78 -0.39 3.40 1.11
C ILE A 78 0.21 4.78 1.33
N PHE A 79 1.48 4.93 0.96
CA PHE A 79 2.17 6.20 0.95
C PHE A 79 2.29 6.71 -0.49
N PHE A 80 2.04 8.01 -0.68
CA PHE A 80 2.19 8.69 -1.95
C PHE A 80 2.48 10.17 -1.70
N ARG A 81 2.97 10.86 -2.74
CA ARG A 81 3.27 12.28 -2.69
C ARG A 81 2.58 13.01 -3.86
N LEU A 82 2.11 14.22 -3.58
CA LEU A 82 1.69 15.19 -4.59
C LEU A 82 2.63 16.38 -4.53
N GLU A 83 3.18 16.78 -5.67
CA GLU A 83 3.96 18.01 -5.82
C GLU A 83 3.01 19.12 -6.27
N LEU A 84 2.41 19.81 -5.30
CA LEU A 84 1.48 20.90 -5.58
C LEU A 84 2.24 22.13 -6.06
N PRO A 85 1.67 22.90 -7.01
CA PRO A 85 2.21 24.20 -7.36
C PRO A 85 2.19 25.12 -6.13
N PRO A 86 3.12 26.08 -6.04
CA PRO A 86 3.11 27.08 -4.97
C PRO A 86 1.79 27.86 -4.99
N GLU A 87 1.31 28.24 -3.81
CA GLU A 87 0.19 29.17 -3.69
C GLU A 87 0.68 30.60 -4.04
N ASP A 88 -0.11 31.33 -4.82
CA ASP A 88 0.13 32.73 -5.19
C ASP A 88 0.02 33.70 -3.99
#